data_AF-A0A455U9Y8-F1
#
_entry.id   AF-A0A455U9Y8-F1
#
_cell.length_a   1.000
_cell.length_b   1.000
_cell.length_c   1.000
_cell.angle_alpha   90.00
_cell.angle_beta   90.00
_cell.angle_gamma   90.00
#
_symmetry.space_group_name_H-M   'P 1'
#
loop_
_entity.id
_entity.type
_entity.pdbx_description
1 polymer ?
#
loop_
_entity_poly.entity_id
_entity_poly.type
_entity_poly.pdbx_seq_one_letter_code
_entity_poly.pdbx_strand_id
1 'polypeptide(L)'
;MGALIGGIYAAGKLPEYRDWVCTLDYLDVLRLVDVTWSPMGAMRASKVMGKLEALVGDVLIENLPIPVTTVATDLVRQREVWFQNGPLLQAIRASIAVPGVITPVHLGEQVLVDGGLLNPLPIMPVVAAHQADFVVAVNVTAHSPLPVRLEELLPPKEEAADSQTKRDRP
;
A
#
# COMPACT_ATOMS: atom_id res chain seq x y z
N MET A 1 -1.43 1.73 -3.88
CA MET A 1 -1.50 2.88 -2.94
C MET A 1 -0.70 2.67 -1.65
N GLY A 2 -0.92 1.56 -0.92
CA GLY A 2 -0.23 1.32 0.37
C GLY A 2 1.30 1.36 0.28
N ALA A 3 1.89 0.70 -0.73
CA ALA A 3 3.34 0.72 -0.94
C ALA A 3 3.93 2.13 -1.17
N LEU A 4 3.21 2.96 -1.94
CA LEU A 4 3.61 4.34 -2.21
C LEU A 4 3.61 5.18 -0.94
N ILE A 5 2.49 5.20 -0.22
CA ILE A 5 2.36 6.01 1.00
C ILE A 5 3.26 5.48 2.12
N GLY A 6 3.28 4.17 2.33
CA GLY A 6 4.11 3.52 3.34
C GLY A 6 5.60 3.71 3.09
N GLY A 7 6.05 3.57 1.84
CA GLY A 7 7.44 3.81 1.46
C GLY A 7 7.87 5.26 1.65
N ILE A 8 7.06 6.22 1.20
CA ILE A 8 7.34 7.65 1.37
C ILE A 8 7.34 8.06 2.85
N TYR A 9 6.41 7.51 3.64
CA TYR A 9 6.35 7.75 5.08
C TYR A 9 7.58 7.21 5.79
N ALA A 10 7.99 5.98 5.49
CA ALA A 10 9.21 5.39 6.04
C ALA A 10 10.46 6.18 5.64
N ALA A 11 10.48 6.79 4.45
CA ALA A 11 11.56 7.69 4.01
C ALA A 11 11.52 9.09 4.66
N GLY A 12 10.51 9.38 5.48
CA GLY A 12 10.35 10.69 6.14
C GLY A 12 9.92 11.82 5.20
N LYS A 13 9.36 11.49 4.02
CA LYS A 13 9.00 12.45 2.95
C LYS A 13 7.51 12.67 2.77
N LEU A 14 6.70 12.19 3.73
CA LEU A 14 5.25 12.29 3.65
C LEU A 14 4.73 13.74 3.65
N PRO A 15 5.27 14.68 4.46
CA PRO A 15 4.83 16.07 4.42
C PRO A 15 5.02 16.70 3.03
N GLU A 16 6.20 16.54 2.43
CA GLU A 16 6.52 17.10 1.11
C GLU A 16 5.67 16.45 0.02
N TYR A 17 5.46 15.13 0.09
CA TYR A 17 4.58 14.42 -0.83
C TYR A 17 3.13 14.88 -0.72
N ARG A 18 2.60 15.05 0.51
CA ARG A 18 1.24 15.56 0.75
C ARG A 18 1.08 16.96 0.16
N ASP A 19 2.00 17.87 0.45
CA ASP A 19 1.92 19.25 -0.01
C ASP A 19 1.94 19.32 -1.55
N TRP A 20 2.74 18.46 -2.19
CA TRP A 20 2.70 18.30 -3.64
C TRP A 20 1.34 17.76 -4.12
N VAL A 21 0.84 16.65 -3.58
CA VAL A 21 -0.42 16.05 -4.05
C VAL A 21 -1.62 16.98 -3.81
N CYS A 22 -1.66 17.70 -2.70
CA CYS A 22 -2.76 18.60 -2.34
C CYS A 22 -2.76 19.92 -3.15
N THR A 23 -1.68 20.23 -3.87
CA THR A 23 -1.58 21.42 -4.73
C THR A 23 -1.86 21.13 -6.20
N LEU A 24 -2.01 19.85 -6.57
CA LEU A 24 -2.30 19.45 -7.96
C LEU A 24 -3.72 19.86 -8.35
N ASP A 25 -3.84 20.62 -9.43
CA ASP A 25 -5.11 20.87 -10.11
C ASP A 25 -5.39 19.82 -11.19
N TYR A 26 -6.57 19.88 -11.83
CA TYR A 26 -6.95 18.94 -12.89
C TYR A 26 -5.97 18.97 -14.10
N LEU A 27 -5.37 20.12 -14.42
CA LEU A 27 -4.43 20.26 -15.52
C LEU A 27 -3.08 19.63 -15.19
N ASP A 28 -2.63 19.75 -13.94
CA ASP A 28 -1.41 19.14 -13.43
C ASP A 28 -1.56 17.63 -13.30
N VAL A 29 -2.72 17.13 -12.88
CA VAL A 29 -3.03 15.69 -12.93
C VAL A 29 -2.94 15.18 -14.36
N LEU A 30 -3.56 15.87 -15.33
CA LEU A 30 -3.48 15.49 -16.75
C LEU A 30 -2.03 15.47 -17.24
N ARG A 31 -1.20 16.41 -16.80
CA ARG A 31 0.23 16.44 -17.16
C ARG A 31 0.99 15.26 -16.59
N LEU A 32 0.62 14.73 -15.43
CA LEU A 32 1.26 13.54 -14.83
C LEU A 32 0.89 12.24 -15.57
N VAL A 33 -0.21 12.24 -16.31
CA VAL A 33 -0.65 11.12 -17.15
C VAL A 33 0.24 11.04 -18.41
N ASP A 34 1.28 10.21 -18.35
CA ASP A 34 2.13 9.90 -19.51
C ASP A 34 1.52 8.79 -20.37
N VAL A 35 0.59 9.15 -21.25
CA VAL A 35 -0.13 8.21 -22.09
C VAL A 35 0.82 7.46 -23.04
N THR A 36 0.78 6.14 -23.01
CA THR A 36 1.46 5.27 -23.97
C THR A 36 0.43 4.35 -24.60
N TRP A 37 0.38 4.31 -25.93
CA TRP A 37 -0.44 3.35 -26.65
C TRP A 37 0.33 2.04 -26.78
N SER A 38 0.16 1.13 -25.83
CA SER A 38 0.69 -0.23 -25.89
C SER A 38 -0.34 -1.24 -25.38
N PRO A 39 -0.36 -2.48 -25.89
CA PRO A 39 -1.23 -3.55 -25.36
C PRO A 39 -1.00 -3.86 -23.87
N MET A 40 0.14 -3.42 -23.32
CA MET A 40 0.57 -3.71 -21.96
C MET A 40 0.25 -2.57 -20.96
N GLY A 41 -0.40 -1.48 -21.37
CA GLY A 41 -0.85 -0.43 -20.45
C GLY A 41 -0.93 0.95 -21.09
N ALA A 42 -1.78 1.81 -20.51
CA ALA A 42 -2.10 3.14 -21.02
C ALA A 42 -1.21 4.28 -20.50
N MET A 43 -0.45 4.09 -19.41
CA MET A 43 0.36 5.13 -18.76
C MET A 43 1.72 4.59 -18.28
N ARG A 44 2.84 5.28 -18.56
CA ARG A 44 4.17 4.85 -18.05
C ARG A 44 4.45 5.20 -16.59
N ALA A 45 3.69 6.15 -16.04
CA ALA A 45 3.90 6.77 -14.72
C ALA A 45 5.27 7.46 -14.55
N SER A 46 5.98 7.78 -15.64
CA SER A 46 7.33 8.34 -15.63
C SER A 46 7.43 9.68 -14.90
N LYS A 47 6.49 10.60 -15.12
CA LYS A 47 6.49 11.91 -14.43
C LYS A 47 6.23 11.79 -12.93
N VAL A 48 5.31 10.92 -12.52
CA VAL A 48 5.07 10.65 -11.10
C VAL A 48 6.33 10.06 -10.47
N MET A 49 6.96 9.08 -11.12
CA MET A 49 8.21 8.50 -10.63
C MET A 49 9.35 9.52 -10.57
N GLY A 50 9.49 10.41 -11.55
CA GLY A 50 10.52 11.46 -11.53
C GLY A 50 10.30 12.47 -10.39
N LYS A 51 9.04 12.77 -10.03
CA LYS A 51 8.73 13.58 -8.84
C LYS A 51 9.09 12.84 -7.55
N LEU A 52 8.77 11.55 -7.47
CA LEU A 52 9.15 10.73 -6.32
C LEU A 52 10.67 10.60 -6.18
N GLU A 53 11.39 10.46 -7.28
CA GLU A 53 12.85 10.45 -7.32
C GLU A 53 13.45 11.77 -6.82
N ALA A 54 12.90 12.91 -7.23
CA ALA A 54 13.33 14.21 -6.72
C ALA A 54 13.04 14.41 -5.21
N LEU A 55 11.99 13.78 -4.68
CA LEU A 55 11.60 13.90 -3.27
C LEU A 55 12.37 12.95 -2.35
N VAL A 56 12.51 11.70 -2.78
CA VAL A 56 13.03 10.59 -1.96
C VAL A 56 14.51 10.34 -2.24
N GLY A 57 14.96 10.53 -3.49
CA GLY A 57 16.31 10.19 -3.93
C GLY A 57 16.53 8.69 -4.08
N ASP A 58 17.81 8.30 -4.11
CA ASP A 58 18.23 6.90 -4.20
C ASP A 58 18.33 6.26 -2.81
N VAL A 59 17.17 5.86 -2.28
CA VAL A 59 17.05 5.22 -0.96
C VAL A 59 16.82 3.73 -1.14
N LEU A 60 17.59 2.93 -0.38
CA LEU A 60 17.40 1.50 -0.27
C LEU A 60 16.43 1.17 0.87
N ILE A 61 15.59 0.16 0.68
CA ILE A 61 14.54 -0.23 1.64
C ILE A 61 15.15 -0.64 2.99
N GLU A 62 16.26 -1.36 2.96
CA GLU A 62 17.00 -1.83 4.14
C GLU A 62 17.61 -0.69 4.98
N ASN A 63 17.76 0.50 4.39
CA ASN A 63 18.31 1.68 5.06
C ASN A 63 17.21 2.58 5.64
N LEU A 64 15.94 2.22 5.49
CA LEU A 64 14.84 3.03 6.01
C LEU A 64 14.75 2.96 7.54
N PRO A 65 14.46 4.08 8.22
CA PRO A 65 14.21 4.10 9.66
C PRO A 65 13.06 3.20 10.12
N ILE A 66 12.07 3.00 9.25
CA ILE A 66 10.91 2.13 9.48
C ILE A 66 10.99 0.98 8.47
N PRO A 67 11.00 -0.28 8.91
CA PRO A 67 10.98 -1.42 8.00
C PRO A 67 9.72 -1.41 7.11
N VAL A 68 9.93 -1.58 5.81
CA VAL A 68 8.84 -1.59 4.82
C VAL A 68 8.89 -2.88 4.01
N THR A 69 7.74 -3.54 3.89
CA THR A 69 7.52 -4.60 2.90
C THR A 69 6.58 -4.08 1.83
N THR A 70 7.04 -4.07 0.58
CA THR A 70 6.21 -3.75 -0.59
C THR A 70 5.93 -5.02 -1.38
N VAL A 71 4.70 -5.19 -1.86
CA VAL A 71 4.29 -6.39 -2.62
C VAL A 71 3.94 -6.02 -4.05
N ALA A 72 4.44 -6.81 -5.01
CA ALA A 72 4.04 -6.78 -6.41
C ALA A 72 3.66 -8.20 -6.86
N THR A 73 3.08 -8.31 -8.05
CA THR A 73 2.69 -9.57 -8.67
C THR A 73 3.58 -9.86 -9.87
N ASP A 74 4.27 -11.01 -9.92
CA ASP A 74 4.94 -11.49 -11.13
C ASP A 74 3.93 -12.24 -12.01
N LEU A 75 3.59 -11.67 -13.16
CA LEU A 75 2.65 -12.26 -14.12
C LEU A 75 3.20 -13.52 -14.79
N VAL A 76 4.52 -13.63 -14.97
CA VAL A 76 5.13 -14.78 -15.65
C VAL A 76 5.05 -16.02 -14.76
N ARG A 77 5.36 -15.84 -13.47
CA ARG A 77 5.40 -16.93 -12.47
C ARG A 77 4.13 -17.04 -11.64
N GLN A 78 3.17 -16.14 -11.82
CA GLN A 78 1.89 -16.10 -11.12
C GLN A 78 2.04 -16.13 -9.59
N ARG A 79 2.97 -15.34 -9.06
CA ARG A 79 3.28 -15.30 -7.63
C ARG A 79 3.54 -13.90 -7.13
N GLU A 80 3.41 -13.73 -5.83
CA GLU A 80 3.81 -12.50 -5.14
C GLU A 80 5.33 -12.34 -5.15
N VAL A 81 5.78 -11.09 -5.25
CA VAL A 81 7.17 -10.68 -5.08
C VAL A 81 7.20 -9.68 -3.94
N TRP A 82 7.96 -10.01 -2.90
CA TRP A 82 8.08 -9.20 -1.68
C TRP A 82 9.38 -8.43 -1.72
N PHE A 83 9.28 -7.11 -1.74
CA PHE A 83 10.42 -6.20 -1.67
C PHE A 83 10.64 -5.77 -0.23
N GLN A 84 11.77 -6.23 0.33
CA GLN A 84 12.26 -5.87 1.67
C GLN A 84 13.67 -5.26 1.61
N ASN A 85 14.33 -5.32 0.46
CA ASN A 85 15.66 -4.80 0.21
C ASN A 85 15.74 -4.27 -1.24
N GLY A 86 16.74 -3.45 -1.52
CA GLY A 86 16.98 -2.81 -2.81
C GLY A 86 16.31 -1.44 -2.95
N PRO A 87 16.27 -0.86 -4.17
CA PRO A 87 15.79 0.49 -4.38
C PRO A 87 14.30 0.65 -4.05
N LEU A 88 13.98 1.58 -3.15
CA LEU A 88 12.61 1.84 -2.69
C LEU A 88 11.68 2.23 -3.85
N LEU A 89 12.14 3.13 -4.72
CA LEU A 89 11.33 3.62 -5.84
C LEU A 89 11.02 2.52 -6.86
N GLN A 90 11.93 1.56 -7.03
CA GLN A 90 11.70 0.40 -7.89
C GLN A 90 10.59 -0.50 -7.31
N ALA A 91 10.64 -0.78 -6.01
CA ALA A 91 9.62 -1.57 -5.34
C ALA A 91 8.24 -0.88 -5.40
N ILE A 92 8.18 0.43 -5.12
CA ILE A 92 6.97 1.23 -5.25
C ILE A 92 6.44 1.16 -6.69
N ARG A 93 7.30 1.38 -7.70
CA ARG A 93 6.91 1.38 -9.11
C ARG A 93 6.37 0.04 -9.59
N ALA A 94 6.90 -1.07 -9.10
CA ALA A 94 6.38 -2.40 -9.36
C ALA A 94 5.01 -2.59 -8.70
N SER A 95 4.87 -2.18 -7.44
CA SER A 95 3.65 -2.38 -6.65
C SER A 95 2.45 -1.54 -7.09
N ILE A 96 2.66 -0.39 -7.75
CA ILE A 96 1.58 0.47 -8.27
C ILE A 96 1.31 0.27 -9.77
N ALA A 97 1.91 -0.74 -10.41
CA ALA A 97 1.77 -0.99 -11.84
C ALA A 97 0.43 -1.66 -12.19
N VAL A 98 -0.67 -0.94 -12.02
CA VAL A 98 -2.05 -1.45 -12.24
C VAL A 98 -2.23 -1.90 -13.69
N PRO A 99 -2.53 -3.20 -13.95
CA PRO A 99 -2.71 -3.71 -15.30
C PRO A 99 -3.72 -2.89 -16.13
N GLY A 100 -3.39 -2.62 -17.38
CA GLY A 100 -4.22 -1.80 -18.28
C GLY A 100 -4.10 -0.28 -18.05
N VAL A 101 -3.78 0.16 -16.83
CA VAL A 101 -3.62 1.58 -16.50
C VAL A 101 -2.16 2.00 -16.51
N ILE A 102 -1.32 1.37 -15.69
CA ILE A 102 0.12 1.68 -15.56
C ILE A 102 0.93 0.53 -16.14
N THR A 103 1.92 0.82 -16.98
CA THR A 103 2.72 -0.20 -17.65
C THR A 103 3.47 -1.09 -16.64
N PRO A 104 3.55 -2.41 -16.89
CA PRO A 104 4.33 -3.35 -16.07
C PRO A 104 5.80 -2.97 -15.96
N VAL A 105 6.42 -3.39 -14.86
CA VAL A 105 7.87 -3.26 -14.64
C VAL A 105 8.55 -4.56 -15.04
N HIS A 106 9.56 -4.47 -15.90
CA HIS A 106 10.37 -5.63 -16.26
C HIS A 106 11.62 -5.66 -15.40
N LEU A 107 11.83 -6.76 -14.69
CA LEU A 107 13.01 -6.95 -13.83
C LEU A 107 13.64 -8.32 -14.12
N GLY A 108 14.61 -8.34 -15.03
CA GLY A 108 15.12 -9.58 -15.61
C GLY A 108 14.00 -10.35 -16.31
N GLU A 109 13.80 -11.59 -15.90
CA GLU A 109 12.76 -12.51 -16.40
C GLU A 109 11.39 -12.33 -15.71
N GLN A 110 11.20 -11.26 -14.94
CA GLN A 110 9.95 -11.00 -14.22
C GLN A 110 9.16 -9.88 -14.91
N VAL A 111 7.85 -10.06 -15.00
CA VAL A 111 6.91 -9.01 -15.44
C VAL A 111 6.04 -8.65 -14.25
N LEU A 112 6.36 -7.53 -13.61
CA LEU A 112 5.77 -7.12 -12.35
C LEU A 112 4.63 -6.13 -12.56
N VAL A 113 3.52 -6.42 -11.89
CA VAL A 113 2.31 -5.57 -11.84
C VAL A 113 1.87 -5.34 -10.40
N ASP A 114 0.80 -4.55 -10.24
CA ASP A 114 0.26 -4.15 -8.95
C ASP A 114 0.09 -5.35 -7.99
N GLY A 115 0.54 -5.16 -6.75
CA GLY A 115 0.50 -6.21 -5.72
C GLY A 115 -0.92 -6.57 -5.30
N GLY A 116 -1.85 -5.63 -5.42
CA GLY A 116 -3.26 -5.83 -5.13
C GLY A 116 -3.96 -6.80 -6.08
N LEU A 117 -3.32 -7.19 -7.19
CA LEU A 117 -3.84 -8.24 -8.07
C LEU A 117 -3.87 -9.61 -7.38
N LEU A 118 -2.87 -9.94 -6.56
CA LEU A 118 -2.84 -11.18 -5.78
C LEU A 118 -3.10 -10.95 -4.29
N ASN A 119 -2.62 -9.84 -3.74
CA ASN A 119 -2.63 -9.60 -2.31
C ASN A 119 -2.92 -8.12 -1.97
N PRO A 120 -4.19 -7.69 -1.98
CA PRO A 120 -4.58 -6.31 -1.69
C PRO A 120 -4.37 -5.90 -0.23
N LEU A 121 -4.20 -6.87 0.68
CA LEU A 121 -3.97 -6.63 2.11
C LEU A 121 -2.83 -7.55 2.61
N PRO A 122 -1.56 -7.19 2.34
CA PRO A 122 -0.41 -8.07 2.52
C PRO A 122 0.00 -8.21 3.99
N ILE A 123 -0.83 -8.86 4.80
CA ILE A 123 -0.56 -9.13 6.21
C ILE A 123 0.59 -10.14 6.35
N MET A 124 0.51 -11.28 5.66
CA MET A 124 1.53 -12.33 5.77
C MET A 124 2.94 -11.87 5.35
N PRO A 125 3.12 -11.14 4.23
CA PRO A 125 4.42 -10.57 3.86
C PRO A 125 5.04 -9.66 4.92
N VAL A 126 4.20 -8.92 5.68
CA VAL A 126 4.66 -8.04 6.76
C VAL A 126 5.01 -8.85 8.00
N VAL A 127 4.13 -9.74 8.46
CA VAL A 127 4.33 -10.55 9.69
C VAL A 127 5.48 -11.54 9.55
N ALA A 128 5.67 -12.12 8.37
CA ALA A 128 6.77 -13.04 8.11
C ALA A 128 8.13 -12.32 8.06
N ALA A 129 8.14 -11.05 7.67
CA ALA A 129 9.36 -10.23 7.58
C ALA A 129 9.70 -9.53 8.90
N HIS A 130 8.66 -9.12 9.63
CA HIS A 130 8.77 -8.27 10.82
C HIS A 130 8.01 -8.95 11.95
N GLN A 131 8.70 -9.31 13.02
CA GLN A 131 8.05 -9.81 14.23
C GLN A 131 7.14 -8.71 14.79
N ALA A 132 5.83 -8.98 14.81
CA ALA A 132 4.82 -8.03 15.24
C ALA A 132 3.95 -8.67 16.33
N ASP A 133 3.84 -7.99 17.48
CA ASP A 133 2.92 -8.39 18.55
C ASP A 133 1.45 -8.05 18.20
N PHE A 134 1.25 -7.05 17.34
CA PHE A 134 -0.06 -6.59 16.92
C PHE A 134 -0.04 -6.16 15.45
N VAL A 135 -1.13 -6.45 14.73
CA VAL A 135 -1.29 -6.11 13.31
C VAL A 135 -2.52 -5.23 13.14
N VAL A 136 -2.32 -4.04 12.56
CA VAL A 136 -3.40 -3.14 12.16
C VAL A 136 -3.56 -3.16 10.65
N ALA A 137 -4.74 -3.53 10.19
CA ALA A 137 -5.09 -3.48 8.78
C ALA A 137 -5.98 -2.27 8.50
N VAL A 138 -5.60 -1.42 7.55
CA VAL A 138 -6.33 -0.19 7.22
C VAL A 138 -6.90 -0.29 5.83
N ASN A 139 -8.22 -0.23 5.72
CA ASN A 139 -8.89 -0.04 4.44
C ASN A 139 -9.18 1.45 4.21
N VAL A 140 -8.58 2.02 3.17
CA VAL A 140 -8.76 3.43 2.79
C VAL A 140 -9.90 3.65 1.78
N THR A 141 -10.61 2.59 1.39
CA THR A 141 -11.81 2.69 0.53
C THR A 141 -13.03 2.93 1.41
N ALA A 142 -13.30 4.20 1.75
CA ALA A 142 -14.54 4.55 2.43
C ALA A 142 -15.71 4.47 1.44
N HIS A 143 -16.64 3.54 1.65
CA HIS A 143 -17.89 3.43 0.88
C HIS A 143 -19.08 4.15 1.55
N SER A 144 -18.85 4.79 2.70
CA SER A 144 -19.86 5.56 3.42
C SER A 144 -19.41 7.01 3.56
N PRO A 145 -20.27 8.00 3.21
CA PRO A 145 -20.00 9.41 3.48
C PRO A 145 -20.15 9.76 4.97
N LEU A 146 -20.73 8.87 5.78
CA LEU A 146 -20.91 9.07 7.21
C LEU A 146 -19.71 8.49 7.98
N PRO A 147 -19.10 9.26 8.90
CA PRO A 147 -18.07 8.75 9.80
C PRO A 147 -18.67 7.64 10.66
N VAL A 148 -18.23 6.40 10.45
CA VAL A 148 -18.58 5.29 11.35
C VAL A 148 -17.71 5.41 12.59
N ARG A 149 -18.34 5.43 13.76
CA ARG A 149 -17.60 5.48 15.03
C ARG A 149 -17.22 4.08 15.49
N LEU A 150 -16.11 3.95 16.22
CA LEU A 150 -15.65 2.63 16.69
C LEU A 150 -16.71 1.94 17.55
N GLU A 151 -17.46 2.70 18.33
CA GLU A 151 -18.53 2.21 19.20
C GLU A 151 -19.65 1.52 18.44
N GLU A 152 -19.88 1.88 17.17
CA GLU A 152 -20.90 1.30 16.29
C GLU A 152 -20.44 -0.02 15.65
N LEU A 153 -19.13 -0.25 15.59
CA LEU A 153 -18.51 -1.46 15.02
C LEU A 153 -18.17 -2.52 16.07
N LEU A 154 -18.07 -2.12 17.33
CA LEU A 154 -17.85 -3.06 18.42
C LEU A 154 -19.09 -3.94 18.61
N PRO A 155 -18.93 -5.24 18.92
CA PRO A 155 -20.06 -6.05 19.30
C PRO A 155 -20.78 -5.39 20.48
N PRO A 156 -22.13 -5.47 20.55
CA PRO A 156 -22.85 -4.98 21.71
C PRO A 156 -22.21 -5.59 22.95
N LYS A 157 -21.91 -4.77 23.96
CA LYS A 157 -21.39 -5.28 25.22
C LYS A 157 -22.40 -6.31 25.72
N GLU A 158 -22.04 -7.60 25.68
CA GLU A 158 -22.75 -8.59 26.46
C GLU A 158 -22.66 -8.12 27.91
N GLU A 159 -23.80 -7.71 28.47
CA GLU A 159 -23.94 -7.53 29.90
C GLU A 159 -23.43 -8.82 30.53
N ALA A 160 -22.31 -8.71 31.24
CA ALA A 160 -21.67 -9.83 31.91
C ALA A 160 -22.77 -10.63 32.61
N ALA A 161 -23.03 -11.83 32.09
CA ALA A 161 -24.04 -12.72 32.62
C ALA A 161 -23.84 -12.80 34.12
N ASP A 162 -24.85 -12.33 34.83
CA ASP A 162 -24.90 -12.23 36.27
C ASP A 162 -24.54 -13.60 36.88
N SER A 163 -23.29 -13.71 37.34
CA SER A 163 -22.76 -14.88 38.02
C SER A 163 -23.13 -14.86 39.50
N GLN A 164 -24.31 -14.34 39.84
CA GLN A 164 -24.83 -14.25 41.20
C GLN A 164 -26.32 -14.60 41.33
N THR A 165 -26.82 -15.72 40.79
CA THR A 165 -28.03 -16.34 41.39
C THR A 165 -28.14 -17.85 41.11
N LYS A 166 -27.49 -18.67 41.94
CA LYS A 166 -27.93 -20.03 42.37
C LYS A 166 -26.88 -20.72 43.26
N ARG A 167 -26.31 -20.00 44.24
CA ARG A 167 -25.91 -20.63 45.50
C ARG A 167 -27.08 -20.37 46.45
N ASP A 168 -28.03 -21.29 46.44
CA ASP A 168 -28.97 -21.58 47.51
C ASP A 168 -29.88 -22.71 47.00
N ARG A 169 -29.35 -23.93 47.11
CA ARG A 169 -30.18 -25.14 47.21
C ARG A 169 -30.27 -25.44 48.71
N PRO A 170 -31.47 -25.44 49.33
CA PRO A 170 -31.69 -26.24 50.51
C PRO A 170 -31.63 -27.74 50.17
#